data_AF-A0A7V9SUC8-F1
#
_entry.id   AF-A0A7V9SUC8-F1
#
_cell.length_a   1.000
_cell.length_b   1.000
_cell.length_c   1.000
_cell.angle_alpha   90.00
_cell.angle_beta   90.00
_cell.angle_gamma   90.00
#
_symmetry.space_group_name_H-M   'P 1'
#
loop_
_entity.id
_entity.type
_entity.pdbx_description
1 polymer ?
#
loop_
_entity_poly.entity_id
_entity_poly.type
_entity_poly.pdbx_seq_one_letter_code
_entity_poly.pdbx_strand_id
1 'polypeptide(L)'
;MAPIPELRKRLDDLPGWLSYEEGETLYRLARGCTGRGVIVEIGSWRGKSTTCLGLGSKAGNEVKIFAVDRHTDGTFPDWQQNVEAAGIDDLVTPIKGRSQELAAEFYEPIELLFIDGAHQYELVRQDFERWVPKVVDRGVVALHDTTGFEGPSRVADELLYKSHRFKDGRFVFSTMALATKVDENTAADRVRNRYAMGVKRSVQLVRKLGGQKRLPPPVQRLGRRLLRTIQ
;
A
#
# COMPACT_ATOMS: atom_id res chain seq x y z
N MET A 1 3.43 -15.78 -10.49
CA MET A 1 2.55 -16.39 -9.48
C MET A 1 1.13 -16.49 -10.01
N ALA A 2 0.39 -17.53 -9.62
CA ALA A 2 -1.01 -17.73 -10.03
C ALA A 2 -1.93 -16.68 -9.38
N PRO A 3 -2.94 -16.17 -10.10
CA PRO A 3 -3.95 -15.29 -9.54
C PRO A 3 -4.73 -15.99 -8.43
N ILE A 4 -5.27 -15.21 -7.48
CA ILE A 4 -6.22 -15.64 -6.45
C ILE A 4 -7.64 -15.26 -6.94
N PRO A 5 -8.41 -16.18 -7.55
CA PRO A 5 -9.67 -15.83 -8.22
C PRO A 5 -10.75 -15.35 -7.25
N GLU A 6 -10.81 -15.94 -6.07
CA GLU A 6 -11.77 -15.58 -5.00
C GLU A 6 -11.57 -14.15 -4.51
N LEU A 7 -10.31 -13.68 -4.46
CA LEU A 7 -10.00 -12.30 -4.11
C LEU A 7 -10.49 -11.31 -5.18
N ARG A 8 -10.44 -11.69 -6.47
CA ARG A 8 -10.89 -10.81 -7.57
C ARG A 8 -12.36 -10.49 -7.43
N LYS A 9 -13.20 -11.53 -7.28
CA LYS A 9 -14.65 -11.35 -7.14
C LYS A 9 -14.99 -10.45 -5.96
N ARG A 10 -14.40 -10.71 -4.79
CA ARG A 10 -14.61 -9.88 -3.59
C ARG A 10 -14.23 -8.41 -3.83
N LEU A 11 -13.13 -8.15 -4.53
CA LEU A 11 -12.70 -6.77 -4.81
C LEU A 11 -13.57 -6.05 -5.83
N ASP A 12 -14.17 -6.76 -6.78
CA ASP A 12 -15.08 -6.15 -7.75
C ASP A 12 -16.38 -5.69 -7.07
N ASP A 13 -16.82 -6.38 -6.01
CA ASP A 13 -18.03 -6.05 -5.25
C ASP A 13 -17.82 -4.92 -4.20
N LEU A 14 -16.57 -4.67 -3.79
CA LEU A 14 -16.26 -3.67 -2.77
C LEU A 14 -16.03 -2.27 -3.37
N PRO A 15 -16.66 -1.21 -2.81
CA PRO A 15 -16.39 0.15 -3.23
C PRO A 15 -14.95 0.54 -2.92
N GLY A 16 -14.27 1.19 -3.87
CA GLY A 16 -12.95 1.81 -3.64
C GLY A 16 -12.03 1.78 -4.84
N TRP A 17 -10.98 2.60 -4.78
CA TRP A 17 -9.97 2.73 -5.83
C TRP A 17 -8.76 1.88 -5.53
N LEU A 18 -8.86 0.58 -5.80
CA LEU A 18 -7.76 -0.35 -5.67
C LEU A 18 -7.83 -1.35 -6.83
N SER A 19 -6.78 -1.44 -7.64
CA SER A 19 -6.73 -2.44 -8.70
C SER A 19 -6.57 -3.84 -8.12
N TYR A 20 -6.90 -4.87 -8.91
CA TYR A 20 -6.66 -6.25 -8.50
C TYR A 20 -5.19 -6.52 -8.19
N GLU A 21 -4.27 -5.97 -9.00
CA GLU A 21 -2.84 -6.16 -8.82
C GLU A 21 -2.33 -5.56 -7.50
N GLU A 22 -2.86 -4.41 -7.11
CA GLU A 22 -2.56 -3.76 -5.84
C GLU A 22 -3.15 -4.56 -4.67
N GLY A 23 -4.42 -4.95 -4.76
CA GLY A 23 -5.06 -5.78 -3.74
C GLY A 23 -4.42 -7.15 -3.56
N GLU A 24 -4.04 -7.81 -4.67
CA GLU A 24 -3.27 -9.07 -4.65
C GLU A 24 -1.90 -8.88 -3.99
N THR A 25 -1.26 -7.74 -4.19
CA THR A 25 0.01 -7.42 -3.54
C THR A 25 -0.17 -7.22 -2.03
N LEU A 26 -1.16 -6.43 -1.61
CA LEU A 26 -1.47 -6.22 -0.19
C LEU A 26 -1.81 -7.54 0.51
N TYR A 27 -2.64 -8.38 -0.11
CA TYR A 27 -2.94 -9.73 0.39
C TYR A 27 -1.68 -10.56 0.61
N ARG A 28 -0.77 -10.59 -0.38
CA ARG A 28 0.45 -11.40 -0.29
C ARG A 28 1.44 -10.85 0.74
N LEU A 29 1.56 -9.53 0.85
CA LEU A 29 2.38 -8.89 1.88
C LEU A 29 1.86 -9.24 3.27
N ALA A 30 0.56 -9.07 3.51
CA ALA A 30 -0.07 -9.41 4.79
C ALA A 30 0.06 -10.90 5.12
N ARG A 31 -0.14 -11.79 4.14
CA ARG A 31 0.08 -13.23 4.30
C ARG A 31 1.52 -13.59 4.67
N GLY A 32 2.47 -12.82 4.18
CA GLY A 32 3.90 -13.00 4.44
C GLY A 32 4.39 -12.40 5.75
N CYS A 33 3.57 -11.62 6.47
CA CYS A 33 3.94 -11.09 7.77
C CYS A 33 4.17 -12.23 8.76
N THR A 34 5.21 -12.10 9.58
CA THR A 34 5.71 -13.14 10.49
C THR A 34 5.23 -12.96 11.93
N GLY A 35 4.57 -11.84 12.24
CA GLY A 35 4.13 -11.50 13.60
C GLY A 35 5.21 -10.82 14.43
N ARG A 36 6.30 -10.31 13.80
CA ARG A 36 7.32 -9.47 14.47
C ARG A 36 6.82 -8.05 14.75
N GLY A 37 5.65 -7.74 14.22
CA GLY A 37 4.92 -6.51 14.42
C GLY A 37 3.53 -6.65 13.83
N VAL A 38 2.78 -5.55 13.86
CA VAL A 38 1.41 -5.49 13.36
C VAL A 38 1.36 -4.91 11.95
N ILE A 39 0.21 -5.02 11.31
CA ILE A 39 -0.07 -4.36 10.04
C ILE A 39 -0.79 -3.04 10.33
N VAL A 40 -0.37 -1.95 9.70
CA VAL A 40 -1.04 -0.65 9.80
C VAL A 40 -1.44 -0.18 8.43
N GLU A 41 -2.70 0.21 8.30
CA GLU A 41 -3.27 0.89 7.14
C GLU A 41 -3.65 2.33 7.53
N ILE A 42 -3.25 3.31 6.73
CA ILE A 42 -3.65 4.70 6.87
C ILE A 42 -4.53 5.06 5.67
N GLY A 43 -5.79 5.43 5.93
CA GLY A 43 -6.82 5.62 4.91
C GLY A 43 -7.51 4.30 4.58
N SER A 44 -8.51 3.92 5.37
CA SER A 44 -9.25 2.65 5.22
C SER A 44 -10.59 2.82 4.52
N TRP A 45 -11.16 4.04 4.50
CA TRP A 45 -12.40 4.41 3.82
C TRP A 45 -13.55 3.41 4.04
N ARG A 46 -13.93 2.64 3.02
CA ARG A 46 -14.97 1.59 3.09
C ARG A 46 -14.42 0.17 3.19
N GLY A 47 -13.11 0.00 3.34
CA GLY A 47 -12.50 -1.28 3.72
C GLY A 47 -12.03 -2.18 2.58
N LYS A 48 -11.88 -1.68 1.35
CA LYS A 48 -11.44 -2.49 0.20
C LYS A 48 -10.01 -3.02 0.36
N SER A 49 -9.07 -2.14 0.69
CA SER A 49 -7.68 -2.51 1.02
C SER A 49 -7.60 -3.22 2.37
N THR A 50 -8.38 -2.79 3.37
CA THR A 50 -8.52 -3.49 4.66
C THR A 50 -8.89 -4.97 4.45
N THR A 51 -9.83 -5.25 3.54
CA THR A 51 -10.24 -6.61 3.20
C THR A 51 -9.10 -7.42 2.58
N CYS A 52 -8.30 -6.82 1.70
CA CYS A 52 -7.12 -7.49 1.14
C CYS A 52 -6.12 -7.88 2.23
N LEU A 53 -5.81 -6.92 3.12
CA LEU A 53 -4.88 -7.10 4.23
C LEU A 53 -5.40 -8.16 5.21
N GLY A 54 -6.67 -8.08 5.59
CA GLY A 54 -7.33 -9.01 6.51
C GLY A 54 -7.34 -10.45 5.98
N LEU A 55 -7.80 -10.65 4.74
CA LEU A 55 -7.81 -11.98 4.12
C LEU A 55 -6.39 -12.53 3.92
N GLY A 56 -5.43 -11.67 3.61
CA GLY A 56 -4.01 -12.03 3.50
C GLY A 56 -3.47 -12.51 4.84
N SER A 57 -3.64 -11.71 5.88
CA SER A 57 -3.22 -12.01 7.24
C SER A 57 -3.86 -13.29 7.77
N LYS A 58 -5.18 -13.46 7.56
CA LYS A 58 -5.94 -14.67 7.93
C LYS A 58 -5.42 -15.95 7.26
N ALA A 59 -4.93 -15.84 6.02
CA ALA A 59 -4.31 -16.96 5.30
C ALA A 59 -2.81 -17.16 5.63
N GLY A 60 -2.25 -16.31 6.50
CA GLY A 60 -0.88 -16.34 6.97
C GLY A 60 -0.82 -16.62 8.47
N ASN A 61 -0.19 -15.72 9.22
CA ASN A 61 0.02 -15.86 10.66
C ASN A 61 -0.99 -15.06 11.52
N GLU A 62 -2.12 -14.64 10.94
CA GLU A 62 -3.20 -13.93 11.66
C GLU A 62 -2.70 -12.68 12.41
N VAL A 63 -1.72 -11.99 11.81
CA VAL A 63 -1.15 -10.74 12.32
C VAL A 63 -2.24 -9.68 12.43
N LYS A 64 -2.31 -9.01 13.58
CA LYS A 64 -3.30 -7.96 13.86
C LYS A 64 -3.12 -6.77 12.92
N ILE A 65 -4.24 -6.18 12.52
CA ILE A 65 -4.30 -5.04 11.61
C ILE A 65 -4.95 -3.87 12.34
N PHE A 66 -4.31 -2.70 12.27
CA PHE A 66 -4.88 -1.44 12.70
C PHE A 66 -5.22 -0.57 11.48
N ALA A 67 -6.50 -0.30 11.30
CA ALA A 67 -7.02 0.52 10.20
C ALA A 67 -7.29 1.94 10.69
N VAL A 68 -6.43 2.88 10.30
CA VAL A 68 -6.45 4.28 10.75
C VAL A 68 -7.19 5.14 9.73
N ASP A 69 -8.32 5.72 10.13
CA ASP A 69 -9.08 6.65 9.30
C ASP A 69 -9.93 7.58 10.18
N ARG A 70 -10.28 8.75 9.68
CA ARG A 70 -11.21 9.66 10.37
C ARG A 70 -12.67 9.26 10.18
N HIS A 71 -13.01 8.65 9.05
CA HIS A 71 -14.39 8.39 8.60
C HIS A 71 -15.33 9.60 8.71
N THR A 72 -14.81 10.82 8.48
CA THR A 72 -15.60 12.08 8.57
C THR A 72 -16.68 12.20 7.51
N ASP A 73 -16.63 11.39 6.47
CA ASP A 73 -17.59 11.31 5.37
C ASP A 73 -18.67 10.22 5.58
N GLY A 74 -18.77 9.67 6.80
CA GLY A 74 -19.82 8.70 7.14
C GLY A 74 -19.56 7.29 6.61
N THR A 75 -18.31 6.96 6.27
CA THR A 75 -17.92 5.67 5.67
C THR A 75 -17.75 4.53 6.66
N PHE A 76 -17.70 4.81 7.96
CA PHE A 76 -17.45 3.80 8.99
C PHE A 76 -18.49 2.66 9.02
N PRO A 77 -19.82 2.90 8.89
CA PRO A 77 -20.79 1.80 8.86
C PRO A 77 -20.55 0.84 7.69
N ASP A 78 -20.27 1.38 6.49
CA ASP A 78 -19.94 0.56 5.31
C ASP A 78 -18.63 -0.21 5.53
N TRP A 79 -17.61 0.45 6.12
CA TRP A 79 -16.35 -0.19 6.48
C TRP A 79 -16.57 -1.37 7.42
N GLN A 80 -17.35 -1.17 8.49
CA GLN A 80 -17.63 -2.21 9.47
C GLN A 80 -18.39 -3.39 8.85
N GLN A 81 -19.43 -3.10 8.06
CA GLN A 81 -20.18 -4.13 7.33
C GLN A 81 -19.27 -4.95 6.41
N ASN A 82 -18.36 -4.30 5.69
CA ASN A 82 -17.45 -4.99 4.76
C ASN A 82 -16.41 -5.85 5.50
N VAL A 83 -15.89 -5.39 6.64
CA VAL A 83 -14.97 -6.15 7.50
C VAL A 83 -15.66 -7.38 8.08
N GLU A 84 -16.88 -7.24 8.60
CA GLU A 84 -17.69 -8.34 9.13
C GLU A 84 -18.07 -9.34 8.03
N ALA A 85 -18.52 -8.86 6.86
CA ALA A 85 -18.87 -9.72 5.72
C ALA A 85 -17.65 -10.48 5.14
N ALA A 86 -16.44 -9.94 5.32
CA ALA A 86 -15.20 -10.62 4.98
C ALA A 86 -14.75 -11.63 6.07
N GLY A 87 -15.35 -11.59 7.27
CA GLY A 87 -15.02 -12.45 8.41
C GLY A 87 -13.61 -12.24 8.92
N ILE A 88 -13.19 -10.98 9.02
CA ILE A 88 -11.84 -10.55 9.47
C ILE A 88 -11.93 -9.56 10.64
N ASP A 89 -13.11 -9.39 11.21
CA ASP A 89 -13.42 -8.49 12.33
C ASP A 89 -12.66 -8.84 13.62
N ASP A 90 -12.26 -10.10 13.79
CA ASP A 90 -11.39 -10.56 14.86
C ASP A 90 -9.91 -10.16 14.68
N LEU A 91 -9.49 -9.84 13.46
CA LEU A 91 -8.11 -9.48 13.12
C LEU A 91 -7.90 -7.96 12.96
N VAL A 92 -8.96 -7.22 12.66
CA VAL A 92 -8.88 -5.79 12.30
C VAL A 92 -9.46 -4.91 13.41
N THR A 93 -8.65 -3.98 13.91
CA THR A 93 -9.07 -2.95 14.86
C THR A 93 -9.13 -1.58 14.17
N PRO A 94 -10.29 -0.89 14.12
CA PRO A 94 -10.35 0.46 13.61
C PRO A 94 -9.79 1.46 14.63
N ILE A 95 -8.95 2.40 14.18
CA ILE A 95 -8.50 3.55 14.96
C ILE A 95 -9.05 4.82 14.31
N LYS A 96 -10.07 5.41 14.95
CA LYS A 96 -10.75 6.60 14.42
C LYS A 96 -10.00 7.88 14.80
N GLY A 97 -9.44 8.57 13.82
CA GLY A 97 -8.77 9.85 14.07
C GLY A 97 -7.84 10.30 12.95
N ARG A 98 -7.16 11.43 13.17
CA ARG A 98 -6.14 11.92 12.23
C ARG A 98 -4.87 11.09 12.40
N SER A 99 -4.38 10.54 11.29
CA SER A 99 -3.17 9.71 11.27
C SER A 99 -1.96 10.40 11.91
N GLN A 100 -1.81 11.71 11.72
CA GLN A 100 -0.68 12.46 12.28
C GLN A 100 -0.72 12.53 13.81
N GLU A 101 -1.92 12.67 14.39
CA GLU A 101 -2.14 12.75 15.83
C GLU A 101 -1.95 11.36 16.46
N LEU A 102 -2.61 10.35 15.88
CA LEU A 102 -2.55 8.96 16.35
C LEU A 102 -1.14 8.36 16.29
N ALA A 103 -0.30 8.81 15.35
CA ALA A 103 1.08 8.34 15.27
C ALA A 103 1.92 8.62 16.52
N ALA A 104 1.56 9.64 17.33
CA ALA A 104 2.27 9.94 18.57
C ALA A 104 1.94 8.95 19.69
N GLU A 105 0.77 8.33 19.63
CA GLU A 105 0.24 7.44 20.68
C GLU A 105 0.30 5.95 20.28
N PHE A 106 0.76 5.66 19.07
CA PHE A 106 0.92 4.30 18.56
C PHE A 106 2.34 3.77 18.83
N TYR A 107 2.45 2.71 19.65
CA TYR A 107 3.75 2.18 20.09
C TYR A 107 4.07 0.78 19.56
N GLU A 108 3.09 0.09 18.95
CA GLU A 108 3.31 -1.26 18.43
C GLU A 108 4.33 -1.26 17.27
N PRO A 109 5.26 -2.22 17.23
CA PRO A 109 6.16 -2.38 16.09
C PRO A 109 5.36 -2.75 14.84
N ILE A 110 5.70 -2.17 13.69
CA ILE A 110 4.95 -2.37 12.44
C ILE A 110 5.74 -3.26 11.50
N GLU A 111 5.15 -4.37 11.05
CA GLU A 111 5.77 -5.25 10.05
C GLU A 111 5.38 -4.87 8.61
N LEU A 112 4.17 -4.34 8.42
CA LEU A 112 3.68 -3.83 7.15
C LEU A 112 2.94 -2.52 7.37
N LEU A 113 3.40 -1.45 6.73
CA LEU A 113 2.74 -0.14 6.71
C LEU A 113 2.21 0.15 5.30
N PHE A 114 0.91 0.40 5.20
CA PHE A 114 0.25 0.85 3.97
C PHE A 114 -0.30 2.27 4.14
N ILE A 115 0.12 3.20 3.28
CA ILE A 115 -0.28 4.61 3.31
C ILE A 115 -1.11 4.95 2.06
N ASP A 116 -2.39 5.26 2.28
CA ASP A 116 -3.39 5.61 1.26
C ASP A 116 -4.43 6.63 1.80
N GLY A 117 -3.96 7.57 2.62
CA GLY A 117 -4.81 8.59 3.26
C GLY A 117 -4.94 9.86 2.42
N ALA A 118 -4.15 10.87 2.76
CA ALA A 118 -4.18 12.17 2.09
C ALA A 118 -3.43 12.14 0.73
N HIS A 119 -3.68 13.14 -0.12
CA HIS A 119 -2.95 13.32 -1.39
C HIS A 119 -2.10 14.60 -1.43
N GLN A 120 -2.20 15.46 -0.42
CA GLN A 120 -1.33 16.63 -0.25
C GLN A 120 0.05 16.18 0.20
N TYR A 121 1.10 16.74 -0.41
CA TYR A 121 2.49 16.36 -0.14
C TYR A 121 2.83 16.43 1.35
N GLU A 122 2.46 17.51 2.02
CA GLU A 122 2.78 17.77 3.42
C GLU A 122 2.12 16.75 4.37
N LEU A 123 0.90 16.29 4.04
CA LEU A 123 0.19 15.31 4.87
C LEU A 123 0.74 13.90 4.65
N VAL A 124 0.97 13.50 3.38
CA VAL A 124 1.57 12.20 3.07
C VAL A 124 2.98 12.10 3.64
N ARG A 125 3.75 13.19 3.57
CA ARG A 125 5.08 13.28 4.15
C ARG A 125 5.03 13.11 5.66
N GLN A 126 4.10 13.77 6.35
CA GLN A 126 3.93 13.60 7.79
C GLN A 126 3.52 12.17 8.15
N ASP A 127 2.64 11.52 7.38
CA ASP A 127 2.32 10.12 7.58
C ASP A 127 3.59 9.25 7.44
N PHE A 128 4.37 9.48 6.38
CA PHE A 128 5.62 8.77 6.16
C PHE A 128 6.60 8.97 7.33
N GLU A 129 6.93 10.20 7.67
CA GLU A 129 7.95 10.54 8.68
C GLU A 129 7.54 10.10 10.09
N ARG A 130 6.25 10.10 10.43
CA ARG A 130 5.77 9.71 11.77
C ARG A 130 5.57 8.20 11.94
N TRP A 131 5.17 7.50 10.88
CA TRP A 131 4.87 6.06 10.97
C TRP A 131 6.05 5.16 10.59
N VAL A 132 6.89 5.55 9.61
CA VAL A 132 8.04 4.73 9.17
C VAL A 132 9.06 4.42 10.28
N PRO A 133 9.36 5.32 11.25
CA PRO A 133 10.25 4.98 12.35
C PRO A 133 9.80 3.75 13.15
N LYS A 134 8.49 3.47 13.22
CA LYS A 134 7.89 2.35 13.95
C LYS A 134 7.92 1.03 13.18
N VAL A 135 8.24 1.08 11.88
CA VAL A 135 8.39 -0.11 11.05
C VAL A 135 9.64 -0.88 11.47
N VAL A 136 9.53 -2.19 11.70
CA VAL A 136 10.67 -3.03 12.10
C VAL A 136 11.70 -3.15 10.97
N ASP A 137 12.94 -3.53 11.29
CA ASP A 137 13.90 -3.91 10.25
C ASP A 137 13.33 -5.06 9.40
N ARG A 138 13.55 -4.96 8.09
CA ARG A 138 12.93 -5.81 7.06
C ARG A 138 11.41 -5.71 6.95
N GLY A 139 10.75 -4.80 7.67
CA GLY A 139 9.34 -4.48 7.46
C GLY A 139 9.11 -3.81 6.10
N VAL A 140 7.88 -3.84 5.60
CA VAL A 140 7.52 -3.28 4.29
C VAL A 140 6.73 -1.99 4.46
N VAL A 141 7.05 -1.01 3.62
CA VAL A 141 6.29 0.22 3.48
C VAL A 141 5.73 0.28 2.06
N ALA A 142 4.42 0.47 1.93
CA ALA A 142 3.71 0.62 0.68
C ALA A 142 2.95 1.95 0.64
N LEU A 143 3.11 2.71 -0.43
CA LEU A 143 2.44 3.98 -0.69
C LEU A 143 1.59 3.85 -1.94
N HIS A 144 0.31 4.16 -1.82
CA HIS A 144 -0.61 4.15 -2.94
C HIS A 144 -0.54 5.45 -3.75
N ASP A 145 -1.19 5.48 -4.92
CA ASP A 145 -1.46 6.71 -5.68
C ASP A 145 -0.24 7.51 -6.20
N THR A 146 0.92 6.86 -6.26
CA THR A 146 2.20 7.47 -6.63
C THR A 146 2.36 7.85 -8.10
N THR A 147 1.37 7.55 -8.96
CA THR A 147 1.34 8.01 -10.37
C THR A 147 0.17 8.93 -10.71
N GLY A 148 -0.84 9.02 -9.84
CA GLY A 148 -2.04 9.85 -10.05
C GLY A 148 -1.96 11.22 -9.37
N PHE A 149 -1.26 11.31 -8.24
CA PHE A 149 -1.25 12.49 -7.39
C PHE A 149 0.18 12.96 -7.08
N GLU A 150 0.37 14.28 -6.99
CA GLU A 150 1.71 14.85 -6.78
C GLU A 150 2.29 14.47 -5.41
N GLY A 151 1.49 14.56 -4.34
CA GLY A 151 1.96 14.31 -2.97
C GLY A 151 2.56 12.92 -2.78
N PRO A 152 1.79 11.83 -2.95
CA PRO A 152 2.30 10.48 -2.86
C PRO A 152 3.42 10.19 -3.86
N SER A 153 3.34 10.75 -5.07
CA SER A 153 4.39 10.60 -6.07
C SER A 153 5.73 11.16 -5.57
N ARG A 154 5.74 12.36 -5.02
CA ARG A 154 6.95 13.01 -4.52
C ARG A 154 7.50 12.32 -3.28
N VAL A 155 6.64 11.96 -2.33
CA VAL A 155 7.07 11.21 -1.14
C VAL A 155 7.70 9.87 -1.51
N ALA A 156 7.10 9.11 -2.44
CA ALA A 156 7.68 7.85 -2.91
C ALA A 156 9.06 8.06 -3.57
N ASP A 157 9.22 9.10 -4.39
CA ASP A 157 10.51 9.39 -5.02
C ASP A 157 11.57 9.83 -4.00
N GLU A 158 11.24 10.77 -3.12
CA GLU A 158 12.15 11.45 -2.20
C GLU A 158 12.50 10.60 -0.98
N LEU A 159 11.52 9.99 -0.34
CA LEU A 159 11.67 9.37 0.98
C LEU A 159 11.71 7.83 0.93
N LEU A 160 11.20 7.21 -0.13
CA LEU A 160 11.22 5.76 -0.30
C LEU A 160 12.31 5.33 -1.29
N TYR A 161 12.21 5.67 -2.58
CA TYR A 161 13.17 5.21 -3.58
C TYR A 161 14.55 5.88 -3.45
N LYS A 162 14.63 7.14 -3.01
CA LYS A 162 15.90 7.85 -2.83
C LYS A 162 16.62 7.62 -1.51
N SER A 163 15.93 7.05 -0.54
CA SER A 163 16.46 6.83 0.79
C SER A 163 17.55 5.75 0.84
N HIS A 164 18.44 5.89 1.82
CA HIS A 164 19.42 4.88 2.21
C HIS A 164 18.83 3.83 3.16
N ARG A 165 17.61 4.06 3.68
CA ARG A 165 16.91 3.21 4.65
C ARG A 165 15.95 2.20 3.99
N PHE A 166 15.99 2.05 2.67
CA PHE A 166 15.09 1.18 1.93
C PHE A 166 15.81 0.41 0.83
N LYS A 167 15.42 -0.83 0.60
CA LYS A 167 15.87 -1.67 -0.51
C LYS A 167 14.69 -2.40 -1.14
N ASP A 168 14.96 -3.20 -2.17
CA ASP A 168 13.96 -4.04 -2.83
C ASP A 168 12.73 -3.22 -3.29
N GLY A 169 12.98 -1.99 -3.74
CA GLY A 169 11.96 -1.07 -4.22
C GLY A 169 11.24 -1.63 -5.44
N ARG A 170 9.90 -1.62 -5.41
CA ARG A 170 9.03 -2.13 -6.47
C ARG A 170 7.89 -1.17 -6.75
N PHE A 171 7.47 -1.16 -8.01
CA PHE A 171 6.30 -0.42 -8.48
C PHE A 171 5.26 -1.40 -8.98
N VAL A 172 4.16 -1.54 -8.23
CA VAL A 172 3.03 -2.38 -8.64
C VAL A 172 2.20 -1.63 -9.67
N PHE A 173 1.95 -2.29 -10.79
CA PHE A 173 1.26 -1.67 -11.91
C PHE A 173 -0.11 -1.12 -11.51
N SER A 174 -0.38 0.12 -11.91
CA SER A 174 -1.40 1.06 -11.43
C SER A 174 -0.73 2.22 -10.70
N THR A 175 -0.67 2.29 -9.37
CA THR A 175 -0.19 3.47 -8.67
C THR A 175 0.66 3.19 -7.42
N MET A 176 0.80 1.95 -6.97
CA MET A 176 1.48 1.65 -5.70
C MET A 176 3.01 1.49 -5.81
N ALA A 177 3.75 2.20 -4.95
CA ALA A 177 5.17 2.01 -4.69
C ALA A 177 5.38 1.27 -3.38
N LEU A 178 6.38 0.40 -3.28
CA LEU A 178 6.73 -0.26 -2.03
C LEU A 178 8.21 -0.53 -1.92
N ALA A 179 8.73 -0.65 -0.70
CA ALA A 179 10.09 -1.04 -0.41
C ALA A 179 10.22 -1.69 0.97
N THR A 180 11.32 -2.41 1.18
CA THR A 180 11.66 -3.04 2.45
C THR A 180 12.58 -2.11 3.25
N LYS A 181 12.21 -1.80 4.49
CA LYS A 181 13.01 -1.00 5.41
C LYS A 181 14.28 -1.74 5.80
N VAL A 182 15.38 -1.00 5.86
CA VAL A 182 16.69 -1.44 6.33
C VAL A 182 17.40 -0.32 7.07
N ASP A 183 18.33 -0.66 7.95
CA ASP A 183 19.20 0.35 8.57
C ASP A 183 20.06 1.06 7.52
N GLU A 184 20.71 0.33 6.63
CA GLU A 184 21.46 0.93 5.52
C GLU A 184 21.43 0.02 4.29
N ASN A 185 21.27 0.64 3.12
CA ASN A 185 21.23 -0.06 1.84
C ASN A 185 22.58 -0.03 1.12
N THR A 186 22.78 -1.01 0.24
CA THR A 186 23.98 -1.07 -0.59
C THR A 186 23.86 -0.17 -1.82
N ALA A 187 24.97 0.08 -2.51
CA ALA A 187 24.94 0.76 -3.81
C ALA A 187 24.08 0.01 -4.85
N ALA A 188 24.12 -1.33 -4.83
CA ALA A 188 23.29 -2.17 -5.69
C ALA A 188 21.78 -1.98 -5.40
N ASP A 189 21.39 -1.93 -4.12
CA ASP A 189 20.01 -1.66 -3.73
C ASP A 189 19.54 -0.29 -4.21
N ARG A 190 20.41 0.73 -4.12
CA ARG A 190 20.10 2.07 -4.63
C ARG A 190 19.87 2.08 -6.14
N VAL A 191 20.68 1.32 -6.90
CA VAL A 191 20.46 1.17 -8.35
C VAL A 191 19.12 0.50 -8.64
N ARG A 192 18.76 -0.57 -7.93
CA ARG A 192 17.44 -1.23 -8.08
C ARG A 192 16.28 -0.30 -7.73
N ASN A 193 16.38 0.45 -6.64
CA ASN A 193 15.36 1.42 -6.26
C ASN A 193 15.21 2.54 -7.30
N ARG A 194 16.33 3.02 -7.88
CA ARG A 194 16.32 4.01 -8.97
C ARG A 194 15.67 3.44 -10.24
N TYR A 195 15.90 2.17 -10.54
CA TYR A 195 15.25 1.48 -11.64
C TYR A 195 13.73 1.43 -11.44
N ALA A 196 13.26 0.98 -10.27
CA ALA A 196 11.83 0.94 -9.94
C ALA A 196 11.18 2.34 -9.99
N MET A 197 11.87 3.36 -9.49
CA MET A 197 11.45 4.76 -9.60
C MET A 197 11.35 5.22 -11.07
N GLY A 198 12.32 4.85 -11.91
CA GLY A 198 12.30 5.13 -13.34
C GLY A 198 11.07 4.52 -14.03
N VAL A 199 10.80 3.25 -13.75
CA VAL A 199 9.61 2.52 -14.22
C VAL A 199 8.31 3.23 -13.78
N LYS A 200 8.19 3.58 -12.50
CA LYS A 200 7.07 4.35 -11.96
C LYS A 200 6.86 5.66 -12.72
N ARG A 201 7.94 6.44 -12.92
CA ARG A 201 7.91 7.73 -13.65
C ARG A 201 7.52 7.56 -15.11
N SER A 202 7.96 6.49 -15.79
CA SER A 202 7.53 6.19 -17.15
C SER A 202 6.01 5.96 -17.22
N VAL A 203 5.45 5.19 -16.28
CA VAL A 203 3.99 4.98 -16.20
C VAL A 203 3.26 6.30 -15.89
N GLN A 204 3.78 7.10 -14.97
CA GLN A 204 3.23 8.43 -14.66
C GLN A 204 3.21 9.35 -15.89
N LEU A 205 4.30 9.38 -16.67
CA LEU A 205 4.39 10.16 -17.90
C LEU A 205 3.36 9.71 -18.94
N VAL A 206 3.24 8.39 -19.17
CA VAL A 206 2.25 7.84 -20.11
C VAL A 206 0.83 8.23 -19.71
N ARG A 207 0.51 8.22 -18.41
CA ARG A 207 -0.80 8.66 -17.91
C ARG A 207 -1.05 10.15 -18.12
N LYS A 208 -0.03 10.99 -17.91
CA LYS A 208 -0.13 12.44 -18.17
C LYS A 208 -0.35 12.73 -19.66
N LEU A 209 0.37 12.04 -20.54
CA LEU A 209 0.28 12.24 -22.01
C LEU A 209 -1.00 11.66 -22.62
N GLY A 210 -1.54 10.57 -22.08
CA GLY A 210 -2.74 9.91 -22.60
C GLY A 210 -4.07 10.62 -22.30
N GLY A 211 -4.07 11.63 -21.43
CA GLY A 211 -5.30 12.16 -20.83
C GLY A 211 -6.07 11.09 -20.03
N GLN A 212 -7.28 11.39 -19.54
CA GLN A 212 -8.13 10.41 -18.85
C GLN A 212 -8.51 9.17 -19.70
N LYS A 213 -8.08 9.07 -20.97
CA LYS A 213 -8.29 7.88 -21.81
C LYS A 213 -7.43 6.74 -21.27
N ARG A 214 -8.10 5.75 -20.66
CA ARG A 214 -7.47 4.48 -20.24
C ARG A 214 -6.71 3.89 -21.43
N LEU A 215 -5.44 3.51 -21.20
CA LEU A 215 -4.67 2.70 -22.16
C LEU A 215 -5.50 1.51 -22.63
N PRO A 216 -5.43 1.07 -23.90
CA PRO A 216 -6.19 -0.08 -24.36
C PRO A 216 -5.91 -1.33 -23.47
N PRO A 217 -6.93 -2.16 -23.14
CA PRO A 217 -6.75 -3.37 -22.35
C PRO A 217 -5.59 -4.30 -22.76
N PRO A 218 -5.27 -4.51 -24.05
CA PRO A 218 -4.10 -5.31 -24.43
C PRO A 218 -2.76 -4.68 -24.01
N VAL A 219 -2.63 -3.36 -24.11
CA VAL A 219 -1.41 -2.63 -23.69
C VAL A 219 -1.24 -2.70 -22.18
N GLN A 220 -2.35 -2.55 -21.43
CA GLN A 220 -2.32 -2.73 -19.98
C GLN A 220 -1.91 -4.14 -19.59
N ARG A 221 -2.45 -5.17 -20.26
CA ARG A 221 -2.10 -6.58 -20.00
C ARG A 221 -0.61 -6.86 -20.29
N LEU A 222 -0.08 -6.32 -21.38
CA LEU A 222 1.34 -6.46 -21.71
C LEU A 222 2.23 -5.76 -20.69
N GLY A 223 1.91 -4.52 -20.31
CA GLY A 223 2.63 -3.77 -19.27
C GLY A 223 2.63 -4.50 -17.92
N ARG A 224 1.46 -5.03 -17.50
CA ARG A 224 1.32 -5.85 -16.28
C ARG A 224 2.21 -7.09 -16.33
N ARG A 225 2.24 -7.80 -17.47
CA ARG A 225 3.04 -9.03 -17.63
C ARG A 225 4.54 -8.73 -17.58
N LEU A 226 4.98 -7.67 -18.24
CA LEU A 226 6.38 -7.24 -18.24
C LEU A 226 6.84 -6.86 -16.83
N LEU A 227 6.08 -6.04 -16.11
CA LEU A 227 6.46 -5.61 -14.76
C LEU A 227 6.54 -6.76 -13.76
N ARG A 228 5.64 -7.74 -13.85
CA ARG A 228 5.70 -8.96 -13.04
C ARG A 228 6.93 -9.85 -13.32
N THR A 229 7.60 -9.63 -14.44
CA THR A 229 8.77 -10.43 -14.85
C THR A 229 10.08 -9.74 -14.49
N ILE A 230 10.05 -8.41 -14.30
CA ILE A 230 11.25 -7.57 -14.11
C ILE A 230 11.40 -7.09 -12.65
N GLN A 231 10.42 -7.37 -11.78
CA GLN A 231 10.39 -7.04 -10.35
C GLN A 231 10.15 -8.28 -9.49
#